data_AF-A0A9X1I5B9-F1
#
_entry.id   AF-A0A9X1I5B9-F1
#
_cell.length_a   1.000
_cell.length_b   1.000
_cell.length_c   1.000
_cell.angle_alpha   90.00
_cell.angle_beta   90.00
_cell.angle_gamma   90.00
#
_symmetry.space_group_name_H-M   'P 1'
#
loop_
_entity.id
_entity.type
_entity.pdbx_description
1 polymer ?
#
loop_
_entity_poly.entity_id
_entity_poly.type
_entity_poly.pdbx_seq_one_letter_code
_entity_poly.pdbx_strand_id
1 'polypeptide(L)'
;MKLKISISCLFILAFFSCINDKGLVKELPEVSETKTEYDLSKAINIYIDGSNQLLVDNEKLDIDELKTKVREYENKNKSESIISIKNAPESSYSTFIDVQNAIVGEIRILRETLSKEKYNIELDSLTKEQLSEIRKVYPLNLAE
;
A
#
# COMPACT_ATOMS: atom_id res chain seq x y z
N MET A 1 -19.26 53.36 10.79
CA MET A 1 -18.06 52.59 11.14
C MET A 1 -17.46 52.04 9.85
N LYS A 2 -16.40 52.65 9.31
CA LYS A 2 -15.73 52.16 8.09
C LYS A 2 -14.64 51.18 8.50
N LEU A 3 -14.84 49.90 8.22
CA LEU A 3 -13.88 48.83 8.51
C LEU A 3 -12.68 49.01 7.57
N LYS A 4 -11.55 49.52 8.09
CA LYS A 4 -10.28 49.55 7.35
C LYS A 4 -9.72 48.13 7.36
N ILE A 5 -9.93 47.41 6.25
CA ILE A 5 -9.21 46.17 5.95
C ILE A 5 -7.74 46.55 5.76
N SER A 6 -6.92 46.23 6.77
CA SER A 6 -5.47 46.46 6.72
C SER A 6 -4.86 45.54 5.66
N ILE A 7 -4.00 46.09 4.81
CA ILE A 7 -3.24 45.42 3.74
C ILE A 7 -2.45 44.19 4.22
N SER A 8 -2.25 44.04 5.54
CA SER A 8 -1.69 42.84 6.17
C SER A 8 -2.56 41.58 6.01
N CYS A 9 -3.89 41.71 5.85
CA CYS A 9 -4.79 40.55 5.69
C CYS A 9 -4.79 40.00 4.25
N LEU A 10 -4.50 40.87 3.27
CA LEU A 10 -4.44 40.48 1.86
C LEU A 10 -3.23 39.61 1.53
N PHE A 11 -2.12 39.77 2.28
CA PHE A 11 -0.94 38.90 2.14
C PHE A 11 -1.17 37.48 2.69
N ILE A 12 -2.00 37.31 3.72
CA ILE A 12 -2.30 35.99 4.30
C ILE A 12 -3.13 35.13 3.33
N LEU A 13 -4.05 35.72 2.54
CA LEU A 13 -4.85 34.98 1.56
C LEU A 13 -4.02 34.42 0.39
N ALA A 14 -2.92 35.07 0.01
CA ALA A 14 -2.07 34.61 -1.08
C ALA A 14 -1.27 33.36 -0.72
N PHE A 15 -0.93 33.15 0.57
CA PHE A 15 -0.24 31.94 1.03
C PHE A 15 -1.13 30.68 1.00
N PHE A 16 -2.45 30.83 1.03
CA PHE A 16 -3.38 29.68 0.99
C PHE A 16 -3.61 29.11 -0.41
N SER A 17 -3.32 29.85 -1.49
CA SER A 17 -3.55 29.36 -2.86
C SER A 17 -2.45 28.42 -3.39
N CYS A 18 -1.39 28.18 -2.60
CA CYS A 18 -0.34 27.20 -2.92
C CYS A 18 -0.40 25.96 -2.02
N ILE A 19 -1.53 25.69 -1.38
CA ILE A 19 -1.78 24.38 -0.77
C ILE A 19 -2.26 23.49 -1.91
N ASN A 20 -1.38 22.61 -2.38
CA ASN A 20 -1.70 21.59 -3.37
C ASN A 20 -2.99 20.85 -2.98
N ASP A 21 -4.01 20.96 -3.83
CA ASP A 21 -5.27 20.18 -3.84
C ASP A 21 -5.04 18.70 -4.18
N LYS A 22 -4.00 18.06 -3.61
CA LYS A 22 -3.87 16.60 -3.62
C LYS A 22 -4.39 16.05 -2.30
N GLY A 23 -5.62 16.42 -1.95
CA GLY A 23 -6.40 15.68 -0.97
C GLY A 23 -6.72 14.31 -1.57
N LEU A 24 -5.82 13.36 -1.40
CA LEU A 24 -6.10 11.95 -1.67
C LEU A 24 -7.12 11.51 -0.62
N VAL A 25 -8.40 11.51 -0.98
CA VAL A 25 -9.43 10.92 -0.13
C VAL A 25 -9.15 9.43 -0.06
N LYS A 26 -8.41 9.02 0.97
CA LYS A 26 -8.21 7.63 1.35
C LYS A 26 -9.51 7.16 2.01
N GLU A 27 -10.36 6.47 1.26
CA GLU A 27 -11.32 5.55 1.88
C GLU A 27 -10.49 4.55 2.69
N LEU A 28 -10.76 4.48 3.99
CA LEU A 28 -10.02 3.59 4.88
C LEU A 28 -10.30 2.16 4.41
N PRO A 29 -9.28 1.39 3.98
CA PRO A 29 -9.47 -0.04 3.83
C PRO A 29 -9.94 -0.58 5.19
N GLU A 30 -10.96 -1.45 5.18
CA GLU A 30 -11.46 -2.10 6.40
C GLU A 30 -10.27 -2.64 7.19
N VAL A 31 -10.03 -2.07 8.37
CA VAL A 31 -8.95 -2.49 9.24
C VAL A 31 -9.26 -3.92 9.67
N SER A 32 -8.60 -4.91 9.08
CA SER A 32 -8.41 -6.18 9.75
C SER A 32 -7.48 -5.90 10.92
N GLU A 33 -8.06 -5.62 12.08
CA GLU A 33 -7.34 -5.39 13.33
C GLU A 33 -6.55 -6.64 13.71
N THR A 34 -5.27 -6.68 13.33
CA THR A 34 -4.29 -7.57 13.94
C THR A 34 -2.91 -6.94 13.79
N LYS A 35 -2.61 -5.96 14.65
CA LYS A 35 -1.21 -5.60 14.93
C LYS A 35 -0.62 -6.71 15.79
N THR A 36 -0.38 -7.87 15.20
CA THR A 36 0.58 -8.83 15.75
C THR A 36 1.96 -8.22 15.56
N GLU A 37 2.78 -8.29 16.61
CA GLU A 37 4.21 -8.00 16.52
C GLU A 37 4.82 -9.00 15.55
N TYR A 38 4.98 -8.59 14.30
CA TYR A 38 5.47 -9.44 13.23
C TYR A 38 6.97 -9.70 13.45
N ASP A 39 7.39 -10.96 13.35
CA ASP A 39 8.82 -11.30 13.29
C ASP A 39 9.37 -10.84 11.93
N LEU A 40 9.89 -9.62 11.90
CA LEU A 40 10.45 -8.99 10.70
C LEU A 40 11.63 -9.77 10.11
N SER A 41 12.19 -10.75 10.83
CA SER A 41 13.24 -11.64 10.32
C SER A 41 12.78 -12.48 9.13
N LYS A 42 11.47 -12.73 9.00
CA LYS A 42 10.89 -13.49 7.89
C LYS A 42 10.32 -12.62 6.78
N ALA A 43 10.24 -11.30 6.99
CA ALA A 43 9.60 -10.39 6.05
C ALA A 43 10.44 -10.20 4.79
N ILE A 44 9.76 -10.10 3.64
CA ILE A 44 10.38 -9.52 2.44
C ILE A 44 10.56 -8.02 2.66
N ASN A 45 11.78 -7.52 2.48
CA ASN A 45 12.11 -6.12 2.74
C ASN A 45 12.13 -5.34 1.43
N ILE A 46 11.21 -4.39 1.31
CA ILE A 46 11.11 -3.48 0.17
C ILE A 46 11.54 -2.11 0.67
N TYR A 47 12.55 -1.53 0.03
CA TYR A 47 13.09 -0.22 0.37
C TYR A 47 13.00 0.73 -0.82
N ILE A 48 12.52 1.94 -0.57
CA ILE A 48 12.48 3.03 -1.57
C ILE A 48 13.58 4.02 -1.20
N ASP A 49 14.56 4.20 -2.09
CA ASP A 49 15.64 5.15 -1.83
C ASP A 49 15.22 6.61 -2.10
N GLY A 50 16.10 7.55 -1.75
CA GLY A 50 15.86 8.99 -1.94
C GLY A 50 15.81 9.43 -3.41
N SER A 51 16.15 8.55 -4.35
CA SER A 51 16.04 8.77 -5.79
C SER A 51 14.82 8.07 -6.40
N ASN A 52 13.90 7.57 -5.58
CA ASN A 52 12.70 6.82 -5.96
C ASN A 52 12.97 5.46 -6.61
N GLN A 53 14.15 4.86 -6.38
CA GLN A 53 14.45 3.52 -6.85
C GLN A 53 14.03 2.49 -5.80
N LEU A 54 13.54 1.35 -6.28
CA LEU A 54 13.15 0.23 -5.43
C LEU A 54 14.32 -0.71 -5.22
N LEU A 55 14.53 -1.10 -3.97
CA LEU A 55 15.48 -2.10 -3.57
C LEU A 55 14.74 -3.21 -2.81
N VAL A 56 14.87 -4.44 -3.27
CA VAL A 56 14.34 -5.62 -2.60
C VAL A 56 15.48 -6.57 -2.36
N ASP A 57 15.72 -6.92 -1.10
CA ASP A 57 16.86 -7.76 -0.67
C ASP A 57 18.22 -7.27 -1.21
N ASN A 58 18.41 -5.94 -1.26
CA ASN A 58 19.59 -5.22 -1.80
C ASN A 58 19.76 -5.24 -3.32
N GLU A 59 18.79 -5.77 -4.07
CA GLU A 59 18.78 -5.70 -5.53
C GLU A 59 17.85 -4.57 -6.00
N LYS A 60 18.32 -3.78 -6.96
CA LYS A 60 17.48 -2.76 -7.60
C LYS A 60 16.48 -3.43 -8.54
N LEU A 61 15.21 -3.09 -8.40
CA LEU A 61 14.13 -3.67 -9.18
C LEU A 61 13.20 -2.60 -9.74
N ASP A 62 12.56 -2.95 -10.85
CA ASP A 62 11.42 -2.22 -11.36
C ASP A 62 10.11 -2.68 -10.69
N ILE A 63 9.04 -1.89 -10.84
CA ILE A 63 7.72 -2.21 -10.26
C ILE A 63 7.18 -3.57 -10.78
N ASP A 64 7.45 -3.91 -12.05
CA ASP A 64 6.97 -5.18 -12.62
C ASP A 64 7.75 -6.39 -12.10
N GLU A 65 9.03 -6.22 -11.82
CA GLU A 65 9.85 -7.24 -11.16
C GLU A 65 9.44 -7.41 -9.69
N LEU A 66 9.14 -6.29 -9.01
CA LEU A 66 8.57 -6.31 -7.66
C LEU A 66 7.28 -7.15 -7.62
N LYS A 67 6.36 -6.95 -8.57
CA LYS A 67 5.12 -7.73 -8.64
C LYS A 67 5.39 -9.23 -8.72
N THR A 68 6.36 -9.61 -9.55
CA THR A 68 6.78 -11.00 -9.72
C THR A 68 7.36 -11.57 -8.42
N LYS A 69 8.29 -10.84 -7.77
CA LYS A 69 8.88 -11.26 -6.48
C LYS A 69 7.82 -11.38 -5.38
N VAL A 70 6.89 -10.43 -5.28
CA VAL A 70 5.78 -10.47 -4.31
C VAL A 70 4.92 -11.71 -4.56
N ARG A 71 4.56 -11.98 -5.81
CA ARG A 71 3.76 -13.16 -6.17
C ARG A 71 4.44 -14.47 -5.78
N GLU A 72 5.74 -14.59 -6.05
CA GLU A 72 6.53 -15.77 -5.68
C GLU A 72 6.62 -15.94 -4.16
N TYR A 73 6.89 -14.84 -3.46
CA TYR A 73 6.98 -14.81 -2.00
C TYR A 73 5.65 -15.18 -1.33
N GLU A 74 4.53 -14.63 -1.79
CA GLU A 74 3.19 -14.93 -1.26
C GLU A 74 2.80 -16.39 -1.53
N ASN A 75 3.10 -16.94 -2.70
CA ASN A 75 2.83 -18.35 -2.99
C ASN A 75 3.64 -19.31 -2.11
N LYS A 76 4.86 -18.91 -1.74
CA LYS A 76 5.75 -19.69 -0.88
C LYS A 76 5.33 -19.65 0.59
N ASN A 77 5.01 -18.47 1.12
CA ASN A 77 4.77 -18.26 2.55
C ASN A 77 3.29 -18.26 2.94
N LYS A 78 2.38 -17.92 2.02
CA LYS A 78 0.92 -17.91 2.19
C LYS A 78 0.50 -17.20 3.48
N SER A 79 -0.13 -17.91 4.41
CA SER A 79 -0.64 -17.36 5.67
C SER A 79 0.44 -16.77 6.58
N GLU A 80 1.71 -17.13 6.38
CA GLU A 80 2.85 -16.61 7.15
C GLU A 80 3.53 -15.42 6.45
N SER A 81 3.02 -14.96 5.31
CA SER A 81 3.63 -13.86 4.57
C SER A 81 3.58 -12.56 5.37
N ILE A 82 4.71 -11.85 5.37
CA ILE A 82 4.87 -10.51 5.94
C ILE A 82 5.66 -9.68 4.95
N ILE A 83 5.18 -8.48 4.64
CA ILE A 83 5.83 -7.55 3.71
C ILE A 83 6.19 -6.30 4.50
N SER A 84 7.48 -5.94 4.52
CA SER A 84 7.94 -4.66 5.09
C SER A 84 8.24 -3.68 3.96
N ILE A 85 7.66 -2.49 4.02
CA ILE A 85 7.97 -1.37 3.13
C ILE A 85 8.64 -0.28 3.96
N LYS A 86 9.80 0.19 3.53
CA LYS A 86 10.49 1.33 4.12
C LYS A 86 10.84 2.33 3.04
N ASN A 87 10.89 3.61 3.38
CA ASN A 87 11.25 4.64 2.42
C ASN A 87 12.25 5.64 3.02
N ALA A 88 13.12 6.17 2.17
CA ALA A 88 14.00 7.27 2.51
C ALA A 88 13.18 8.55 2.73
N PRO A 89 13.60 9.45 3.64
CA PRO A 89 12.93 10.73 3.85
C PRO A 89 12.80 11.60 2.59
N GLU A 90 13.75 11.46 1.66
CA GLU A 90 13.83 12.21 0.41
C GLU A 90 12.98 11.58 -0.72
N SER A 91 12.46 10.37 -0.50
CA SER A 91 11.61 9.68 -1.47
C SER A 91 10.28 10.42 -1.69
N SER A 92 9.72 10.27 -2.88
CA SER A 92 8.42 10.83 -3.21
C SER A 92 7.30 9.98 -2.64
N TYR A 93 6.29 10.65 -2.09
CA TYR A 93 5.09 9.97 -1.62
C TYR A 93 4.37 9.18 -2.73
N SER A 94 4.40 9.68 -3.98
CA SER A 94 3.85 8.97 -5.14
C SER A 94 4.48 7.59 -5.33
N THR A 95 5.81 7.49 -5.24
CA THR A 95 6.51 6.21 -5.40
C THR A 95 6.11 5.21 -4.32
N PHE A 96 5.97 5.67 -3.07
CA PHE A 96 5.47 4.82 -1.99
C PHE A 96 4.07 4.28 -2.28
N ILE A 97 3.17 5.13 -2.76
CA ILE A 97 1.81 4.72 -3.12
C ILE A 97 1.78 3.76 -4.31
N ASP A 98 2.62 3.99 -5.32
CA ASP A 98 2.71 3.10 -6.49
C ASP A 98 3.18 1.69 -6.08
N VAL A 99 4.15 1.61 -5.17
CA VAL A 99 4.63 0.34 -4.58
C VAL A 99 3.52 -0.34 -3.78
N GLN A 100 2.85 0.40 -2.90
CA GLN A 100 1.76 -0.13 -2.09
C GLN A 100 0.62 -0.67 -2.97
N ASN A 101 0.24 0.07 -4.00
CA ASN A 101 -0.79 -0.34 -4.96
C ASN A 101 -0.37 -1.60 -5.73
N ALA A 102 0.90 -1.71 -6.13
CA ALA A 102 1.41 -2.89 -6.81
C ALA A 102 1.30 -4.14 -5.92
N ILE A 103 1.71 -4.05 -4.64
CA ILE A 103 1.62 -5.16 -3.68
C ILE A 103 0.16 -5.57 -3.45
N VAL A 104 -0.72 -4.60 -3.18
CA VAL A 104 -2.15 -4.86 -2.98
C VAL A 104 -2.78 -5.49 -4.21
N GLY A 105 -2.42 -5.01 -5.40
CA GLY A 105 -2.88 -5.56 -6.69
C GLY A 105 -2.47 -7.01 -6.88
N GLU A 106 -1.21 -7.36 -6.60
CA GLU A 106 -0.73 -8.74 -6.74
C GLU A 106 -1.40 -9.71 -5.77
N ILE A 107 -1.57 -9.30 -4.51
CA ILE A 107 -2.30 -10.10 -3.54
C ILE A 107 -3.77 -10.26 -3.97
N ARG A 108 -4.39 -9.23 -4.56
CA ARG A 108 -5.75 -9.33 -5.12
C ARG A 108 -5.82 -10.36 -6.24
N ILE A 109 -4.88 -10.35 -7.18
CA ILE A 109 -4.82 -11.32 -8.30
C ILE A 109 -4.70 -12.76 -7.76
N LEU A 110 -3.87 -12.98 -6.75
CA LEU A 110 -3.74 -14.29 -6.08
C LEU A 110 -5.06 -14.74 -5.44
N ARG A 111 -5.76 -13.83 -4.77
CA ARG A 111 -7.07 -14.09 -4.17
C ARG A 111 -8.15 -14.36 -5.23
N GLU A 112 -8.17 -13.61 -6.33
CA GLU A 112 -9.08 -13.83 -7.46
C GLU A 112 -8.87 -15.21 -8.08
N THR A 113 -7.60 -15.58 -8.30
CA THR A 113 -7.22 -16.90 -8.83
C THR A 113 -7.73 -18.01 -7.89
N LEU A 114 -7.44 -17.91 -6.59
CA LEU A 114 -7.91 -18.90 -5.60
C LEU A 114 -9.44 -18.96 -5.49
N SER A 115 -10.12 -17.81 -5.59
CA SER A 115 -11.60 -17.73 -5.61
C SER A 115 -12.18 -18.53 -6.76
N LYS A 116 -11.62 -18.34 -7.96
CA LYS A 116 -12.02 -19.06 -9.16
C LYS A 116 -11.74 -20.55 -9.06
N GLU A 117 -10.58 -20.95 -8.56
CA GLU A 117 -10.22 -22.35 -8.39
C GLU A 117 -11.12 -23.08 -7.38
N LYS A 118 -11.39 -22.44 -6.23
CA LYS A 118 -12.08 -23.10 -5.10
C LYS A 118 -13.60 -23.04 -5.19
N TYR A 119 -14.15 -21.92 -5.65
CA TYR A 119 -15.60 -21.66 -5.64
C TYR A 119 -16.19 -21.40 -7.03
N ASN A 120 -15.35 -21.22 -8.06
CA ASN A 120 -15.76 -20.81 -9.41
C ASN A 120 -16.56 -19.49 -9.43
N ILE A 121 -16.26 -18.58 -8.51
CA ILE A 121 -16.93 -17.29 -8.33
C ILE A 121 -15.87 -16.18 -8.36
N GLU A 122 -16.24 -14.98 -8.83
CA GLU A 122 -15.38 -13.79 -8.76
C GLU A 122 -15.15 -13.36 -7.31
N LEU A 123 -13.97 -12.81 -7.00
CA LEU A 123 -13.61 -12.41 -5.63
C LEU A 123 -14.65 -11.46 -5.00
N ASP A 124 -15.17 -10.51 -5.79
CA ASP A 124 -16.12 -9.50 -5.32
C ASP A 124 -17.54 -10.07 -5.11
N SER A 125 -17.81 -11.30 -5.56
CA SER A 125 -19.12 -11.97 -5.44
C SER A 125 -19.15 -13.05 -4.35
N LEU A 126 -18.09 -13.18 -3.57
CA LEU A 126 -18.00 -14.17 -2.49
C LEU A 126 -18.82 -13.78 -1.26
N THR A 127 -19.23 -14.79 -0.48
CA THR A 127 -19.76 -14.53 0.87
C THR A 127 -18.65 -14.07 1.81
N LYS A 128 -19.03 -13.48 2.95
CA LYS A 128 -18.08 -13.02 3.97
C LYS A 128 -17.20 -14.16 4.49
N GLU A 129 -17.78 -15.35 4.64
CA GLU A 129 -17.10 -16.55 5.11
C GLU A 129 -16.07 -17.03 4.08
N GLN A 130 -16.47 -17.13 2.80
CA GLN A 130 -15.57 -17.53 1.72
C GLN A 130 -14.42 -16.54 1.53
N LEU A 131 -14.73 -15.24 1.59
CA LEU A 131 -13.73 -14.18 1.52
C LEU A 131 -12.75 -14.24 2.69
N SER A 132 -13.24 -14.53 3.90
CA SER A 132 -12.38 -14.74 5.07
C SER A 132 -11.43 -15.91 4.87
N GLU A 133 -11.90 -17.04 4.32
CA GLU A 133 -11.05 -18.19 4.03
C GLU A 133 -9.94 -17.86 3.03
N ILE A 134 -10.25 -17.12 1.97
CA ILE A 134 -9.25 -16.69 0.98
C ILE A 134 -8.25 -15.69 1.57
N ARG A 135 -8.73 -14.72 2.36
CA ARG A 135 -7.86 -13.74 3.05
C ARG A 135 -6.92 -14.40 4.07
N LYS A 136 -7.31 -15.53 4.66
CA LYS A 136 -6.42 -16.31 5.56
C LYS A 136 -5.28 -16.98 4.80
N VAL A 137 -5.51 -17.40 3.55
CA VAL A 137 -4.46 -18.02 2.72
C VAL A 137 -3.49 -16.98 2.19
N TYR A 138 -4.00 -15.85 1.70
CA TYR A 138 -3.21 -14.72 1.22
C TYR A 138 -3.55 -13.47 2.05
N PRO A 139 -2.95 -13.30 3.24
CA PRO A 139 -3.17 -12.12 4.07
C PRO A 139 -2.53 -10.88 3.45
N LEU A 140 -2.92 -9.70 3.92
CA LEU A 140 -2.22 -8.45 3.62
C LEU A 140 -1.55 -7.95 4.90
N ASN A 141 -0.41 -8.56 5.22
CA ASN A 141 0.38 -8.21 6.40
C ASN A 141 1.46 -7.21 5.99
N LEU A 142 1.07 -5.93 5.92
CA LEU A 142 1.96 -4.84 5.53
C LEU A 142 2.50 -4.12 6.77
N ALA A 143 3.83 -4.06 6.89
CA ALA A 143 4.53 -3.29 7.90
C ALA A 143 5.24 -2.10 7.26
N GLU A 144 4.82 -0.89 7.62
CA GLU A 144 5.44 0.39 7.22
C GLU A 144 6.48 0.84 8.26
#